data_AF-A0AA37L0J4-F1
#
_entry.id   AF-A0AA37L0J4-F1
#
_cell.length_a   1.000
_cell.length_b   1.000
_cell.length_c   1.000
_cell.angle_alpha   90.00
_cell.angle_beta   90.00
_cell.angle_gamma   90.00
#
_symmetry.space_group_name_H-M   'P 1'
#
loop_
_entity.id
_entity.type
_entity.pdbx_description
1 polymer ?
#
loop_
_entity_poly.entity_id
_entity_poly.type
_entity_poly.pdbx_seq_one_letter_code
_entity_poly.pdbx_strand_id
1 'polypeptide(L)'
;MRAALTEWMIKEEILGDAFFVDIEAWKARNEPYGNDSLLVLVFDSSTLHTMLNYGGDTMEFDDLVESFGFWYELGHSWNMGFYPIEGYDYSRLSGTYASKLQDERWRKKAATVKKRAGHQCQDCGATKPLDAHHCYYANVREGFEPWEYPLSALRALCRECHIRRERSEIRLRAFAASLTSEELDALHPAISHAIYWHQTAAVFSSLSALGPEERHLQAALEILRNGRNDPDR
;
A
#
# COMPACT_ATOMS: atom_id res chain seq x y z
N MET A 1 -11.21 1.18 -9.89
CA MET A 1 -10.78 -0.18 -9.52
C MET A 1 -9.56 -0.66 -10.31
N ARG A 2 -9.63 -0.90 -11.63
CA ARG A 2 -8.48 -1.42 -12.44
C ARG A 2 -7.14 -0.76 -12.10
N ALA A 3 -7.06 0.56 -12.25
CA ALA A 3 -5.84 1.32 -11.96
C ALA A 3 -5.36 1.14 -10.51
N ALA A 4 -6.26 1.22 -9.53
CA ALA A 4 -5.90 1.06 -8.11
C ALA A 4 -5.34 -0.33 -7.79
N LEU A 5 -5.94 -1.39 -8.35
CA LEU A 5 -5.45 -2.76 -8.17
C LEU A 5 -4.11 -2.97 -8.89
N THR A 6 -3.94 -2.44 -10.10
CA THR A 6 -2.65 -2.50 -10.80
C THR A 6 -1.54 -1.81 -10.02
N GLU A 7 -1.78 -0.58 -9.57
CA GLU A 7 -0.80 0.18 -8.76
C GLU A 7 -0.47 -0.52 -7.45
N TRP A 8 -1.47 -1.08 -6.77
CA TRP A 8 -1.25 -1.88 -5.56
C TRP A 8 -0.39 -3.12 -5.86
N MET A 9 -0.70 -3.88 -6.90
CA MET A 9 0.08 -5.07 -7.28
C MET A 9 1.53 -4.72 -7.67
N ILE A 10 1.76 -3.59 -8.33
CA ILE A 10 3.12 -3.11 -8.64
C ILE A 10 3.87 -2.79 -7.35
N LYS A 11 3.24 -2.03 -6.46
CA LYS A 11 3.85 -1.58 -5.20
C LYS A 11 4.17 -2.75 -4.25
N GLU A 12 3.32 -3.78 -4.22
CA GLU A 12 3.58 -5.01 -3.45
C GLU A 12 4.52 -5.99 -4.18
N GLU A 13 5.02 -5.64 -5.37
CA GLU A 13 5.90 -6.49 -6.20
C GLU A 13 5.26 -7.85 -6.57
N ILE A 14 3.92 -7.88 -6.70
CA ILE A 14 3.14 -9.09 -6.99
C ILE A 14 2.45 -9.07 -8.34
N LEU A 15 2.56 -8.00 -9.13
CA LEU A 15 1.89 -7.89 -10.44
C LEU A 15 2.26 -9.07 -11.35
N GLY A 16 3.56 -9.36 -11.51
CA GLY A 16 4.03 -10.45 -12.37
C GLY A 16 3.43 -10.42 -13.77
N ASP A 17 2.72 -11.49 -14.12
CA ASP A 17 2.00 -11.67 -15.39
C ASP A 17 0.54 -11.25 -15.34
N ALA A 18 0.09 -10.61 -14.25
CA ALA A 18 -1.32 -10.31 -14.06
C ALA A 18 -1.81 -9.16 -14.95
N PHE A 19 -2.96 -9.34 -15.59
CA PHE A 19 -3.58 -8.31 -16.43
C PHE A 19 -5.10 -8.41 -16.46
N PHE A 20 -5.74 -7.27 -16.72
CA PHE A 20 -7.19 -7.15 -16.77
C PHE A 20 -7.73 -7.34 -18.19
N VAL A 21 -8.81 -8.10 -18.31
CA VAL A 21 -9.54 -8.36 -19.56
C VAL A 21 -10.97 -7.84 -19.41
N ASP A 22 -11.42 -7.03 -20.35
CA ASP A 22 -12.81 -6.58 -20.42
C ASP A 22 -13.75 -7.74 -20.74
N ILE A 23 -14.98 -7.68 -20.23
CA ILE A 23 -15.92 -8.80 -20.32
C ILE A 23 -16.22 -9.26 -21.76
N GLU A 24 -16.28 -8.33 -22.71
CA GLU A 24 -16.49 -8.67 -24.13
C GLU A 24 -15.32 -9.49 -24.70
N ALA A 25 -14.08 -9.10 -24.37
CA ALA A 25 -12.88 -9.83 -24.78
C ALA A 25 -12.76 -11.17 -24.05
N TRP A 26 -13.23 -11.26 -22.80
CA TRP A 26 -13.26 -12.51 -22.05
C TRP A 26 -14.24 -13.52 -22.65
N LYS A 27 -15.48 -13.10 -22.93
CA LYS A 27 -16.51 -13.95 -23.57
C LYS A 27 -16.06 -14.49 -24.92
N ALA A 28 -15.31 -13.69 -25.69
CA ALA A 28 -14.76 -14.13 -26.98
C ALA A 28 -13.76 -15.30 -26.86
N ARG A 29 -13.18 -15.54 -25.67
CA ARG A 29 -12.30 -16.70 -25.41
C ARG A 29 -13.08 -17.99 -25.19
N ASN A 30 -14.39 -17.91 -25.00
CA ASN A 30 -15.27 -19.06 -24.75
C ASN A 30 -14.83 -19.90 -23.53
N GLU A 31 -14.35 -19.21 -22.48
CA GLU A 31 -14.01 -19.81 -21.19
C GLU A 31 -15.29 -20.20 -20.42
N PRO A 32 -15.25 -21.22 -19.54
CA PRO A 32 -16.43 -21.69 -18.83
C PRO A 32 -16.90 -20.77 -17.69
N TYR A 33 -16.00 -19.99 -17.07
CA TYR A 33 -16.28 -19.20 -15.87
C TYR A 33 -16.02 -17.69 -16.09
N GLY A 34 -16.61 -16.84 -15.24
CA GLY A 34 -16.42 -15.38 -15.23
C GLY A 34 -17.17 -14.61 -16.32
N ASN A 35 -18.06 -15.25 -17.07
CA ASN A 35 -18.80 -14.66 -18.19
C ASN A 35 -19.90 -13.66 -17.77
N ASP A 36 -20.27 -13.65 -16.50
CA ASP A 36 -21.24 -12.75 -15.88
C ASP A 36 -20.58 -11.65 -15.03
N SER A 37 -19.24 -11.65 -14.93
CA SER A 37 -18.49 -10.59 -14.28
C SER A 37 -18.45 -9.29 -15.11
N LEU A 38 -18.12 -8.17 -14.48
CA LEU A 38 -17.93 -6.89 -15.18
C LEU A 38 -16.49 -6.71 -15.68
N LEU A 39 -15.55 -7.44 -15.11
CA LEU A 39 -14.13 -7.37 -15.39
C LEU A 39 -13.48 -8.69 -14.95
N VAL A 40 -12.49 -9.15 -15.69
CA VAL A 40 -11.70 -10.33 -15.32
C VAL A 40 -10.24 -9.93 -15.08
N LEU A 41 -9.65 -10.41 -14.00
CA LEU A 41 -8.20 -10.37 -13.77
C LEU A 41 -7.63 -11.76 -14.02
N VAL A 42 -6.67 -11.84 -14.92
CA VAL A 42 -5.89 -13.06 -15.24
C VAL A 42 -4.55 -12.96 -14.53
N PHE A 43 -4.09 -14.04 -13.91
CA PHE A 43 -2.85 -14.12 -13.13
C PHE A 43 -2.42 -15.61 -13.03
N ASP A 44 -1.44 -16.05 -13.81
CA ASP A 44 -1.11 -17.49 -13.85
C ASP A 44 0.09 -17.82 -12.95
N SER A 45 1.18 -17.05 -13.06
CA SER A 45 2.44 -17.32 -12.35
C SER A 45 2.85 -16.23 -11.34
N SER A 46 2.02 -15.20 -11.14
CA SER A 46 2.31 -14.13 -10.18
C SER A 46 2.21 -14.59 -8.72
N THR A 47 2.81 -13.82 -7.80
CA THR A 47 2.64 -14.02 -6.35
C THR A 47 1.17 -13.97 -5.93
N LEU A 48 0.33 -13.23 -6.68
CA LEU A 48 -1.12 -13.21 -6.50
C LEU A 48 -1.75 -14.60 -6.68
N HIS A 49 -1.30 -15.39 -7.67
CA HIS A 49 -1.74 -16.77 -7.84
C HIS A 49 -1.45 -17.59 -6.58
N THR A 50 -0.24 -17.47 -6.03
CA THR A 50 0.14 -18.21 -4.83
C THR A 50 -0.71 -17.80 -3.62
N MET A 51 -0.85 -16.49 -3.40
CA MET A 51 -1.62 -15.92 -2.29
C MET A 51 -3.07 -16.39 -2.28
N LEU A 52 -3.71 -16.45 -3.46
CA LEU A 52 -5.13 -16.79 -3.58
C LEU A 52 -5.41 -18.30 -3.57
N ASN A 53 -4.49 -19.12 -4.09
CA ASN A 53 -4.73 -20.56 -4.24
C ASN A 53 -4.12 -21.42 -3.13
N TYR A 54 -3.03 -20.98 -2.50
CA TYR A 54 -2.28 -21.78 -1.53
C TYR A 54 -2.24 -21.16 -0.12
N GLY A 55 -3.00 -20.07 0.08
CA GLY A 55 -3.10 -19.37 1.35
C GLY A 55 -2.16 -18.16 1.41
N GLY A 56 -2.70 -17.07 1.95
CA GLY A 56 -2.02 -15.79 2.12
C GLY A 56 -2.98 -14.80 2.77
N ASP A 57 -2.44 -13.68 3.25
CA ASP A 57 -3.26 -12.59 3.79
C ASP A 57 -3.86 -11.77 2.63
N THR A 58 -5.15 -12.00 2.36
CA THR A 58 -5.92 -11.28 1.33
C THR A 58 -6.57 -10.00 1.86
N MET A 59 -6.44 -9.69 3.16
CA MET A 59 -7.24 -8.64 3.81
C MET A 59 -7.17 -7.29 3.10
N GLU A 60 -5.99 -6.91 2.62
CA GLU A 60 -5.81 -5.64 1.91
C GLU A 60 -6.38 -5.67 0.49
N PHE A 61 -6.26 -6.81 -0.19
CA PHE A 61 -6.87 -7.01 -1.51
C PHE A 61 -8.40 -6.97 -1.41
N ASP A 62 -8.97 -7.69 -0.44
CA ASP A 62 -10.40 -7.74 -0.16
C ASP A 62 -10.96 -6.34 0.12
N ASP A 63 -10.32 -5.61 1.04
CA ASP A 63 -10.71 -4.24 1.42
C ASP A 63 -10.57 -3.26 0.24
N LEU A 64 -9.56 -3.43 -0.60
CA LEU A 64 -9.38 -2.58 -1.79
C LEU A 64 -10.46 -2.85 -2.84
N VAL A 65 -10.80 -4.11 -3.13
CA VAL A 65 -11.87 -4.47 -4.07
C VAL A 65 -13.23 -3.98 -3.54
N GLU A 66 -13.53 -4.23 -2.27
CA GLU A 66 -14.76 -3.77 -1.62
C GLU A 66 -14.89 -2.25 -1.63
N SER A 67 -13.77 -1.52 -1.50
CA SER A 67 -13.78 -0.05 -1.53
C SER A 67 -14.26 0.57 -2.85
N PHE A 68 -14.23 -0.20 -3.94
CA PHE A 68 -14.82 0.20 -5.23
C PHE A 68 -16.25 -0.31 -5.42
N GLY A 69 -16.83 -1.00 -4.43
CA GLY A 69 -18.16 -1.58 -4.52
C GLY A 69 -18.21 -2.89 -5.29
N PHE A 70 -17.14 -3.69 -5.23
CA PHE A 70 -17.08 -4.99 -5.88
C PHE A 70 -16.76 -6.09 -4.87
N TRP A 71 -17.17 -7.31 -5.18
CA TRP A 71 -16.60 -8.55 -4.65
C TRP A 71 -16.00 -9.33 -5.82
N TYR A 72 -15.24 -10.38 -5.54
CA TYR A 72 -14.62 -11.19 -6.59
C TYR A 72 -14.79 -12.69 -6.34
N GLU A 73 -14.71 -13.46 -7.41
CA GLU A 73 -14.76 -14.92 -7.38
C GLU A 73 -13.68 -15.51 -8.30
N LEU A 74 -13.00 -16.55 -7.84
CA LEU A 74 -12.11 -17.33 -8.70
C LEU A 74 -12.93 -18.15 -9.70
N GLY A 75 -12.63 -18.01 -10.99
CA GLY A 75 -13.16 -18.91 -12.01
C GLY A 75 -12.28 -20.15 -12.15
N HIS A 76 -10.99 -19.92 -12.35
CA HIS A 76 -9.94 -20.94 -12.28
C HIS A 76 -8.87 -20.52 -11.27
N SER A 77 -7.83 -21.33 -11.08
CA SER A 77 -6.67 -20.92 -10.26
C SER A 77 -5.98 -19.67 -10.82
N TRP A 78 -6.10 -19.42 -12.12
CA TRP A 78 -5.38 -18.38 -12.85
C TRP A 78 -6.25 -17.17 -13.24
N ASN A 79 -7.52 -17.10 -12.80
CA ASN A 79 -8.35 -15.92 -13.04
C ASN A 79 -9.44 -15.70 -12.00
N MET A 80 -9.92 -14.45 -11.94
CA MET A 80 -11.07 -14.05 -11.15
C MET A 80 -11.98 -13.07 -11.89
N GLY A 81 -13.27 -13.16 -11.64
CA GLY A 81 -14.26 -12.16 -12.05
C GLY A 81 -14.57 -11.17 -10.93
N PHE A 82 -14.85 -9.92 -11.28
CA PHE A 82 -15.33 -8.89 -10.35
C PHE A 82 -16.82 -8.61 -10.57
N TYR A 83 -17.57 -8.57 -9.48
CA TYR A 83 -19.02 -8.45 -9.47
C TYR A 83 -19.45 -7.28 -8.58
N PRO A 84 -20.48 -6.52 -8.98
CA PRO A 84 -20.95 -5.39 -8.19
C PRO A 84 -21.57 -5.88 -6.87
N ILE A 85 -21.34 -5.12 -5.79
CA ILE A 85 -22.04 -5.31 -4.53
C ILE A 85 -23.43 -4.70 -4.66
N GLU A 86 -24.46 -5.49 -4.35
CA GLU A 86 -25.85 -5.03 -4.37
C GLU A 86 -26.05 -3.85 -3.41
N GLY A 87 -26.67 -2.78 -3.91
CA GLY A 87 -26.96 -1.59 -3.11
C GLY A 87 -25.77 -0.66 -2.86
N TYR A 88 -24.60 -0.90 -3.46
CA TYR A 88 -23.47 0.02 -3.36
C TYR A 88 -23.75 1.35 -4.08
N ASP A 89 -23.47 2.48 -3.41
CA ASP A 89 -23.57 3.80 -4.01
C ASP A 89 -22.33 4.14 -4.83
N TYR A 90 -22.42 4.07 -6.16
CA TYR A 90 -21.32 4.42 -7.07
C TYR A 90 -21.20 5.92 -7.35
N SER A 91 -22.02 6.77 -6.71
CA SER A 91 -21.94 8.22 -6.90
C SER A 91 -20.60 8.78 -6.41
N ARG A 92 -20.02 9.66 -7.23
CA ARG A 92 -18.82 10.42 -6.87
C ARG A 92 -19.22 11.60 -5.99
N LEU A 93 -18.51 11.76 -4.88
CA LEU A 93 -18.77 12.87 -3.98
C LEU A 93 -18.19 14.16 -4.54
N SER A 94 -19.01 15.21 -4.54
CA SER A 94 -18.57 16.59 -4.74
C SER A 94 -18.49 17.31 -3.39
N GLY A 95 -17.65 18.36 -3.30
CA GLY A 95 -17.46 19.13 -2.08
C GLY A 95 -16.02 19.16 -1.59
N THR A 96 -15.84 19.59 -0.35
CA THR A 96 -14.51 19.69 0.25
C THR A 96 -14.02 18.30 0.66
N TYR A 97 -12.70 18.11 0.72
CA TYR A 97 -12.15 16.85 1.22
C TYR A 97 -12.73 16.48 2.60
N ALA A 98 -12.89 17.47 3.50
CA ALA A 98 -13.49 17.28 4.81
C ALA A 98 -14.94 16.76 4.79
N SER A 99 -15.74 17.11 3.78
CA SER A 99 -17.10 16.57 3.65
C SER A 99 -17.08 15.11 3.23
N LYS A 100 -16.14 14.71 2.37
CA LYS A 100 -15.96 13.30 1.96
C LYS A 100 -15.59 12.39 3.13
N LEU A 101 -14.88 12.92 4.14
CA LEU A 101 -14.54 12.17 5.35
C LEU A 101 -15.74 11.90 6.29
N GLN A 102 -16.93 12.43 5.98
CA GLN A 102 -18.15 12.08 6.71
C GLN A 102 -18.87 10.88 6.10
N ASP A 103 -18.48 10.44 4.89
CA ASP A 103 -19.06 9.29 4.21
C ASP A 103 -18.85 8.00 4.99
N GLU A 104 -19.87 7.13 4.98
CA GLU A 104 -19.84 5.85 5.69
C GLU A 104 -18.70 4.94 5.21
N ARG A 105 -18.39 4.95 3.91
CA ARG A 105 -17.31 4.16 3.32
C ARG A 105 -15.96 4.60 3.87
N TRP A 106 -15.73 5.91 3.99
CA TRP A 106 -14.53 6.42 4.68
C TRP A 106 -14.51 6.04 6.16
N ARG A 107 -15.65 6.19 6.87
CA ARG A 107 -15.72 5.84 8.29
C ARG A 107 -15.41 4.36 8.53
N LYS A 108 -15.90 3.46 7.67
CA LYS A 108 -15.58 2.03 7.68
C LYS A 108 -14.08 1.80 7.44
N LYS A 109 -13.52 2.37 6.37
CA LYS A 109 -12.08 2.29 6.05
C LYS A 109 -11.21 2.76 7.22
N ALA A 110 -11.51 3.94 7.77
CA ALA A 110 -10.77 4.51 8.88
C ALA A 110 -10.86 3.65 10.15
N ALA A 111 -12.01 3.00 10.39
CA ALA A 111 -12.16 2.04 11.48
C ALA A 111 -11.29 0.78 11.27
N THR A 112 -11.27 0.24 10.05
CA THR A 112 -10.39 -0.90 9.67
C THR A 112 -8.92 -0.56 9.90
N VAL A 113 -8.46 0.62 9.49
CA VAL A 113 -7.08 1.09 9.71
C VAL A 113 -6.75 1.14 11.21
N LYS A 114 -7.64 1.70 12.05
CA LYS A 114 -7.43 1.77 13.50
C LYS A 114 -7.44 0.38 14.15
N LYS A 115 -8.30 -0.52 13.67
CA LYS A 115 -8.36 -1.92 14.14
C LYS A 115 -7.07 -2.67 13.83
N ARG A 116 -6.56 -2.57 12.59
CA ARG A 116 -5.28 -3.18 12.16
C ARG A 116 -4.10 -2.64 12.97
N ALA A 117 -4.16 -1.37 13.38
CA ALA A 117 -3.16 -0.76 14.24
C ALA A 117 -3.31 -1.10 15.74
N GLY A 118 -4.22 -2.01 16.11
CA GLY A 118 -4.47 -2.37 17.52
C GLY A 118 -4.96 -1.19 18.37
N HIS A 119 -5.61 -0.20 17.74
CA HIS A 119 -6.00 1.07 18.37
C HIS A 119 -4.83 1.82 19.03
N GLN A 120 -3.63 1.72 18.47
CA GLN A 120 -2.45 2.48 18.87
C GLN A 120 -1.90 3.31 17.71
N CYS A 121 -1.34 4.48 18.03
CA CYS A 121 -0.62 5.29 17.05
C CYS A 121 0.56 4.49 16.51
N GLN A 122 0.63 4.30 15.19
CA GLN A 122 1.69 3.50 14.57
C GLN A 122 3.07 4.18 14.57
N ASP A 123 3.15 5.45 14.95
CA ASP A 123 4.41 6.20 15.02
C ASP A 123 4.93 6.37 16.46
N CYS A 124 4.06 6.34 17.48
CA CYS A 124 4.48 6.56 18.88
C CYS A 124 3.85 5.62 19.93
N GLY A 125 2.98 4.70 19.52
CA GLY A 125 2.30 3.74 20.42
C GLY A 125 1.19 4.34 21.28
N ALA A 126 0.95 5.66 21.22
CA ALA A 126 -0.08 6.29 22.04
C ALA A 126 -1.49 5.75 21.74
N THR A 127 -2.28 5.51 22.79
CA THR A 127 -3.69 5.08 22.74
C THR A 127 -4.69 6.25 22.78
N LYS A 128 -4.21 7.47 22.46
CA LYS A 128 -5.04 8.68 22.30
C LYS A 128 -5.97 8.54 21.07
N PRO A 129 -6.98 9.41 20.88
CA PRO A 129 -7.79 9.41 19.66
C PRO A 129 -6.92 9.41 18.40
N LEU A 130 -7.25 8.51 17.47
CA LEU A 130 -6.49 8.26 16.24
C LEU A 130 -7.29 8.71 15.02
N ASP A 131 -6.56 9.20 14.03
CA ASP A 131 -7.03 9.50 12.68
C ASP A 131 -6.38 8.52 11.69
N ALA A 132 -7.09 8.20 10.61
CA ALA A 132 -6.52 7.47 9.48
C ALA A 132 -5.87 8.49 8.54
N HIS A 133 -4.55 8.44 8.43
CA HIS A 133 -3.73 9.36 7.67
C HIS A 133 -3.34 8.73 6.33
N HIS A 134 -3.65 9.38 5.21
CA HIS A 134 -3.13 8.98 3.88
C HIS A 134 -1.66 9.34 3.76
N CYS A 135 -0.80 8.34 3.67
CA CYS A 135 0.65 8.50 3.47
C CYS A 135 1.04 8.75 2.01
N TYR A 136 0.17 8.39 1.07
CA TYR A 136 0.32 8.74 -0.33
C TYR A 136 -1.04 8.75 -1.03
N TYR A 137 -1.06 9.41 -2.18
CA TYR A 137 -2.19 9.40 -3.11
C TYR A 137 -1.69 8.77 -4.41
N ALA A 138 -2.06 7.51 -4.64
CA ALA A 138 -1.93 6.89 -5.95
C ALA A 138 -2.80 7.69 -6.93
N ASN A 139 -2.14 8.40 -7.85
CA ASN A 139 -2.73 9.03 -9.02
C ASN A 139 -3.92 10.00 -8.76
N VAL A 140 -3.59 11.26 -8.49
CA VAL A 140 -4.58 12.35 -8.32
C VAL A 140 -5.48 12.55 -9.55
N ARG A 141 -5.05 12.11 -10.75
CA ARG A 141 -5.81 12.27 -11.99
C ARG A 141 -7.01 11.33 -12.10
N GLU A 142 -6.97 10.18 -11.41
CA GLU A 142 -8.05 9.19 -11.44
C GLU A 142 -9.22 9.57 -10.52
N GLY A 143 -9.04 10.58 -9.67
CA GLY A 143 -10.10 11.10 -8.81
C GLY A 143 -10.63 10.08 -7.79
N PHE A 144 -9.75 9.25 -7.22
CA PHE A 144 -10.13 8.29 -6.19
C PHE A 144 -10.78 8.96 -4.99
N GLU A 145 -11.81 8.31 -4.47
CA GLU A 145 -12.43 8.70 -3.21
C GLU A 145 -11.52 8.32 -2.03
N PRO A 146 -11.64 8.98 -0.85
CA PRO A 146 -10.73 8.75 0.27
C PRO A 146 -10.60 7.28 0.70
N TRP A 147 -11.62 6.46 0.51
CA TRP A 147 -11.61 5.03 0.86
C TRP A 147 -11.08 4.11 -0.26
N GLU A 148 -10.88 4.61 -1.48
CA GLU A 148 -10.46 3.84 -2.68
C GLU A 148 -8.94 3.61 -2.78
N TYR A 149 -8.25 3.63 -1.63
CA TYR A 149 -6.81 3.42 -1.51
C TYR A 149 -6.52 2.13 -0.71
N PRO A 150 -5.44 1.38 -0.97
CA PRO A 150 -5.12 0.21 -0.16
C PRO A 150 -4.90 0.58 1.32
N LEU A 151 -5.13 -0.36 2.24
CA LEU A 151 -4.91 -0.13 3.67
C LEU A 151 -3.47 0.30 3.98
N SER A 152 -2.49 -0.19 3.22
CA SER A 152 -1.08 0.18 3.32
C SER A 152 -0.78 1.62 2.87
N ALA A 153 -1.72 2.30 2.20
CA ALA A 153 -1.66 3.74 1.97
C ALA A 153 -2.04 4.57 3.20
N LEU A 154 -2.57 3.92 4.25
CA LEU A 154 -3.12 4.56 5.42
C LEU A 154 -2.34 4.17 6.68
N ARG A 155 -2.25 5.12 7.62
CA ARG A 155 -1.72 4.87 8.97
C ARG A 155 -2.64 5.41 10.05
N ALA A 156 -2.78 4.67 11.14
CA ALA A 156 -3.48 5.16 12.33
C ALA A 156 -2.52 6.02 13.16
N LEU A 157 -2.79 7.32 13.25
CA LEU A 157 -1.92 8.28 13.94
C LEU A 157 -2.70 9.08 14.98
N CYS A 158 -2.07 9.36 16.12
CA CYS A 158 -2.58 10.38 17.03
C CYS A 158 -2.38 11.77 16.41
N ARG A 159 -3.14 12.77 16.88
CA ARG A 159 -3.11 14.14 16.32
C ARG A 159 -1.70 14.74 16.22
N GLU A 160 -0.87 14.55 17.24
CA GLU A 160 0.51 15.06 17.29
C GLU A 160 1.39 14.43 16.21
N CYS A 161 1.32 13.10 16.06
CA CYS A 161 2.03 12.37 15.02
C CYS A 161 1.49 12.71 13.63
N HIS A 162 0.18 12.88 13.47
CA HIS A 162 -0.42 13.27 12.20
C HIS A 162 0.14 14.59 11.67
N ILE A 163 0.26 15.62 12.53
CA ILE A 163 0.86 16.91 12.15
C ILE A 163 2.35 16.78 11.85
N ARG A 164 3.07 15.98 12.66
CA ARG A 164 4.50 15.75 12.46
C ARG A 164 4.78 15.03 11.14
N ARG A 165 3.98 14.01 10.83
CA ARG A 165 4.11 13.15 9.66
C ARG A 165 4.01 13.94 8.36
N GLU A 166 3.01 14.81 8.25
CA GLU A 166 2.82 15.69 7.08
C GLU A 166 4.09 16.51 6.79
N ARG A 167 4.72 17.08 7.82
CA ARG A 167 5.97 17.84 7.68
C ARG A 167 7.13 16.96 7.20
N SER A 168 7.24 15.75 7.71
CA SER A 168 8.29 14.79 7.29
C SER A 168 8.09 14.35 5.84
N GLU A 169 6.85 14.06 5.42
CA GLU A 169 6.52 13.64 4.06
C GLU A 169 6.79 14.74 3.05
N ILE A 170 6.45 16.00 3.36
CA ILE A 170 6.78 17.15 2.51
C ILE A 170 8.29 17.28 2.31
N ARG A 171 9.09 17.11 3.38
CA ARG A 171 10.55 17.17 3.29
C ARG A 171 11.13 16.04 2.44
N LEU A 172 10.61 14.82 2.61
CA LEU A 172 11.04 13.68 1.79
C LEU A 172 10.69 13.89 0.31
N ARG A 173 9.48 14.38 0.01
CA ARG A 173 9.08 14.71 -1.36
C ARG A 173 9.93 15.84 -1.96
N ALA A 174 10.27 16.85 -1.17
CA ALA A 174 11.15 17.92 -1.61
C ALA A 174 12.57 17.41 -1.92
N PHE A 175 13.08 16.47 -1.11
CA PHE A 175 14.34 15.78 -1.39
C PHE A 175 14.27 14.90 -2.64
N ALA A 176 13.19 14.14 -2.82
CA ALA A 176 13.01 13.32 -4.02
C ALA A 176 13.04 14.15 -5.31
N ALA A 177 12.64 15.42 -5.26
CA ALA A 177 12.70 16.33 -6.41
C ALA A 177 14.13 16.70 -6.85
N SER A 178 15.15 16.47 -6.01
CA SER A 178 16.56 16.67 -6.39
C SER A 178 17.23 15.43 -6.97
N LEU A 179 16.51 14.31 -7.06
CA LEU A 179 17.02 13.04 -7.58
C LEU A 179 16.50 12.80 -9.00
N THR A 180 17.31 12.11 -9.80
CA THR A 180 16.86 11.49 -11.05
C THR A 180 15.92 10.32 -10.75
N SER A 181 15.16 9.86 -11.77
CA SER A 181 14.33 8.67 -11.62
C SER A 181 15.15 7.44 -11.23
N GLU A 182 16.31 7.24 -11.85
CA GLU A 182 17.20 6.10 -11.54
C GLU A 182 17.70 6.13 -10.09
N GLU A 183 18.08 7.31 -9.58
CA GLU A 183 18.51 7.48 -8.19
C GLU A 183 17.36 7.26 -7.20
N LEU A 184 16.15 7.74 -7.52
CA LEU A 184 14.97 7.54 -6.69
C LEU A 184 14.59 6.05 -6.63
N ASP A 185 14.57 5.38 -7.78
CA ASP A 185 14.26 3.95 -7.89
C ASP A 185 15.30 3.09 -7.17
N ALA A 186 16.57 3.53 -7.11
CA ALA A 186 17.62 2.84 -6.38
C ALA A 186 17.47 2.92 -4.84
N LEU A 187 16.75 3.92 -4.30
CA LEU A 187 16.60 4.09 -2.85
C LEU A 187 15.84 2.93 -2.19
N HIS A 188 14.78 2.44 -2.84
CA HIS A 188 13.93 1.38 -2.27
C HIS A 188 14.72 0.08 -2.02
N PRO A 189 15.34 -0.57 -3.03
CA PRO A 189 16.09 -1.80 -2.80
C PRO A 189 17.30 -1.56 -1.89
N ALA A 190 17.97 -0.40 -1.96
CA ALA A 190 19.10 -0.10 -1.08
C ALA A 190 18.71 -0.10 0.41
N ILE A 191 17.61 0.59 0.77
CA ILE A 191 17.12 0.64 2.15
C ILE A 191 16.54 -0.71 2.56
N SER A 192 15.76 -1.36 1.70
CA SER A 192 15.14 -2.66 1.99
C SER A 192 16.19 -3.75 2.25
N HIS A 193 17.26 -3.81 1.44
CA HIS A 193 18.38 -4.73 1.69
C HIS A 193 19.12 -4.40 2.99
N ALA A 194 19.31 -3.12 3.32
CA ALA A 194 19.95 -2.74 4.58
C ALA A 194 19.11 -3.18 5.79
N ILE A 195 17.79 -2.98 5.75
CA ILE A 195 16.86 -3.37 6.82
C ILE A 195 16.71 -4.90 6.93
N TYR A 196 16.91 -5.63 5.84
CA TYR A 196 16.95 -7.09 5.89
C TYR A 196 18.08 -7.58 6.81
N TRP A 197 19.29 -7.02 6.67
CA TRP A 197 20.46 -7.44 7.45
C TRP A 197 20.57 -6.78 8.83
N HIS A 198 19.99 -5.58 8.99
CA HIS A 198 20.16 -4.75 10.18
C HIS A 198 18.82 -4.24 10.71
N GLN A 199 18.75 -4.00 12.01
CA GLN A 199 17.61 -3.37 12.66
C GLN A 199 17.32 -2.02 11.99
N THR A 200 16.05 -1.74 11.72
CA THR A 200 15.62 -0.49 11.07
C THR A 200 16.19 0.76 11.75
N ALA A 201 16.17 0.79 13.08
CA ALA A 201 16.72 1.91 13.85
C ALA A 201 18.22 2.10 13.63
N ALA A 202 18.99 1.01 13.51
CA ALA A 202 20.43 1.05 13.25
C ALA A 202 20.73 1.58 11.85
N VAL A 203 19.98 1.15 10.83
CA VAL A 203 20.13 1.65 9.45
C VAL A 203 19.97 3.16 9.40
N PHE A 204 18.86 3.69 9.90
CA PHE A 204 18.60 5.14 9.85
C PHE A 204 19.53 5.94 10.75
N SER A 205 19.95 5.40 11.90
CA SER A 205 20.93 6.04 12.77
C SER A 205 22.31 6.09 12.12
N SER A 206 22.73 5.02 11.44
CA SER A 206 23.97 4.97 10.67
C SER A 206 23.98 6.00 9.54
N LEU A 207 22.92 6.04 8.73
CA LEU A 207 22.80 7.03 7.64
C LEU A 207 22.87 8.46 8.17
N SER A 208 22.26 8.72 9.33
CA SER A 208 22.28 10.04 9.98
C SER A 208 23.65 10.38 10.59
N ALA A 209 24.47 9.39 10.90
CA ALA A 209 25.82 9.56 11.47
C ALA A 209 26.90 9.82 10.40
N LEU A 210 26.59 9.62 9.11
CA LEU A 210 27.50 9.94 8.02
C LEU A 210 27.83 11.44 7.99
N GLY A 211 29.07 11.76 7.66
CA GLY A 211 29.58 13.12 7.64
C GLY A 211 30.90 13.22 6.87
N PRO A 212 31.46 14.43 6.73
CA PRO A 212 32.57 14.71 5.79
C PRO A 212 33.94 14.17 6.23
N GLU A 213 34.03 13.51 7.39
CA GLU A 213 35.30 13.09 8.00
C GLU A 213 35.27 11.58 8.25
N GLU A 214 36.44 10.95 8.18
CA GLU A 214 36.60 9.49 8.37
C GLU A 214 35.99 8.98 9.69
N ARG A 215 36.07 9.78 10.77
CA ARG A 215 35.46 9.44 12.07
C ARG A 215 33.95 9.21 11.98
N HIS A 216 33.26 9.93 11.09
CA HIS A 216 31.81 9.80 10.90
C HIS A 216 31.47 8.50 10.17
N LEU A 217 32.29 8.13 9.17
CA LEU A 217 32.16 6.83 8.50
C LEU A 217 32.36 5.68 9.48
N GLN A 218 33.40 5.77 10.33
CA GLN A 218 33.67 4.76 11.36
C GLN A 218 32.50 4.62 12.35
N ALA A 219 31.95 5.74 12.83
CA ALA A 219 30.80 5.73 13.72
C ALA A 219 29.55 5.12 13.07
N ALA A 220 29.26 5.47 11.82
CA ALA A 220 28.14 4.90 11.07
C ALA A 220 28.27 3.37 10.91
N LEU A 221 29.46 2.89 10.55
CA LEU A 221 29.74 1.46 10.42
C LEU A 221 29.62 0.71 11.75
N GLU A 222 30.01 1.33 12.86
CA GLU A 222 29.86 0.75 14.20
C GLU A 222 28.38 0.59 14.58
N ILE A 223 27.54 1.58 14.28
CA ILE A 223 26.08 1.50 14.49
C ILE A 223 25.49 0.31 13.72
N LEU A 224 25.86 0.13 12.44
CA LEU A 224 25.37 -1.01 11.65
C LEU A 224 25.84 -2.35 12.21
N ARG A 225 27.12 -2.44 12.60
CA ARG A 225 27.68 -3.67 13.20
C ARG A 225 26.91 -4.09 14.44
N ASN A 226 26.62 -3.14 15.33
CA ASN A 226 25.92 -3.40 16.59
C ASN A 226 24.42 -3.69 16.39
N GLY A 227 23.85 -3.27 15.26
CA GLY A 227 22.43 -3.45 14.95
C GLY A 227 22.13 -4.56 13.95
N ARG A 228 22.92 -5.65 13.88
CA ARG A 228 22.60 -6.79 13.01
C ARG A 228 21.37 -7.56 13.50
N ASN A 229 20.61 -8.11 12.55
CA ASN A 229 19.46 -8.97 12.85
C ASN A 229 19.84 -10.43 13.14
N ASP A 230 21.04 -10.85 12.72
CA ASP A 230 21.56 -12.20 12.95
C ASP A 230 22.36 -12.24 14.27
N PRO A 231 22.01 -13.13 15.23
CA PRO A 231 22.71 -13.25 16.52
C PRO A 231 24.12 -13.84 16.42
N ASP A 232 24.52 -14.41 15.28
CA ASP A 232 25.84 -15.05 15.14
C ASP A 232 26.95 -14.06 14.74
N ARG A 233 27.27 -13.13 15.65
CA ARG A 233 28.60 -12.54 15.99
C ARG A 233 28.49 -11.18 16.66
#